data_AF-A0A5R2NK18-F1
#
_entry.id   AF-A0A5R2NK18-F1
#
_cell.length_a   1.000
_cell.length_b   1.000
_cell.length_c   1.000
_cell.angle_alpha   90.00
_cell.angle_beta   90.00
_cell.angle_gamma   90.00
#
_symmetry.space_group_name_H-M   'P 1'
#
loop_
_entity.id
_entity.type
_entity.pdbx_description
1 polymer ?
#
loop_
_entity_poly.entity_id
_entity_poly.type
_entity_poly.pdbx_seq_one_letter_code
_entity_poly.pdbx_strand_id
1 'polypeptide(L)'
;VGKGIVDVSVVTPAVIFSALVGAIVWNIVTWIAGIPSSSSHALIGGLVGAGVAKAGFGAIVWSGLGKTVAAIVLSPATGFVLALLLVLVVSWLFVRQTPFAVDSTFRVLQFFSASLYSLGHGGNDAQKTMGIIAVLLYSQGMLGTSFYVPLWVVLTCQSALALGTLLGGWRIVHTMGSKITRLNPMQGFCAETGGAITLFAATWLGVPVSTTHTITGAIIGVGAARRISAVRWGIAGNIVVAWVVTLPATAAISALTYLALSLAR
;
A
#
# COMPACT_ATOMS: atom_id res chain seq x y z
N VAL A 1 -1.27 1.40 13.24
CA VAL A 1 -0.19 0.44 12.85
C VAL A 1 0.76 0.15 14.01
N GLY A 2 1.39 1.15 14.64
CA GLY A 2 2.47 0.92 15.62
C GLY A 2 2.16 0.03 16.84
N LYS A 3 0.96 0.08 17.43
CA LYS A 3 0.58 -0.76 18.60
C LYS A 3 -0.18 -2.04 18.25
N GLY A 4 -0.45 -2.27 16.95
CA GLY A 4 -1.45 -3.27 16.53
C GLY A 4 -0.86 -4.57 15.98
N ILE A 5 0.45 -4.69 15.82
CA ILE A 5 1.05 -5.83 15.09
C ILE A 5 2.03 -6.62 15.95
N VAL A 6 2.90 -5.92 16.69
CA VAL A 6 3.86 -6.51 17.62
C VAL A 6 3.69 -5.83 18.97
N ASP A 7 3.84 -6.60 20.05
CA ASP A 7 3.76 -6.09 21.41
C ASP A 7 4.81 -4.99 21.65
N VAL A 8 4.40 -3.88 22.27
CA VAL A 8 5.25 -2.70 22.52
C VAL A 8 6.46 -3.05 23.38
N SER A 9 6.33 -4.02 24.29
CA SER A 9 7.45 -4.50 25.14
C SER A 9 8.59 -5.12 24.32
N VAL A 10 8.27 -5.66 23.14
CA VAL A 10 9.25 -6.29 22.23
C VAL A 10 9.89 -5.24 21.31
N VAL A 11 9.34 -4.03 21.21
CA VAL A 11 9.82 -3.01 20.26
C VAL A 11 11.10 -2.32 20.75
N THR A 12 12.24 -2.81 20.26
CA THR A 12 13.56 -2.17 20.43
C THR A 12 14.05 -1.52 19.14
N PRO A 13 15.04 -0.59 19.21
CA PRO A 13 15.66 -0.02 18.02
C PRO A 13 16.16 -1.09 17.03
N ALA A 14 16.72 -2.19 17.54
CA ALA A 14 17.16 -3.32 16.72
C ALA A 14 16.01 -3.99 15.96
N VAL A 15 14.84 -4.22 16.60
CA VAL A 15 13.67 -4.79 15.94
C VAL A 15 13.14 -3.88 14.84
N ILE A 16 13.01 -2.58 15.13
CA ILE A 16 12.54 -1.61 14.13
C ILE A 16 13.52 -1.51 12.97
N PHE A 17 14.82 -1.42 13.25
CA PHE A 17 15.84 -1.38 12.22
C PHE A 17 15.79 -2.61 11.31
N SER A 18 15.76 -3.82 11.89
CA SER A 18 15.63 -5.07 11.13
C SER A 18 14.33 -5.14 10.32
N ALA A 19 13.21 -4.65 10.86
CA ALA A 19 11.94 -4.58 10.15
C ALA A 19 12.00 -3.64 8.94
N LEU A 20 12.59 -2.46 9.11
CA LEU A 20 12.79 -1.49 8.04
C LEU A 20 13.74 -2.01 6.96
N VAL A 21 14.86 -2.64 7.33
CA VAL A 21 15.78 -3.27 6.37
C VAL A 21 15.06 -4.33 5.55
N GLY A 22 14.32 -5.24 6.18
CA GLY A 22 13.54 -6.26 5.48
C GLY A 22 12.53 -5.67 4.49
N ALA A 23 11.80 -4.64 4.91
CA ALA A 23 10.84 -3.94 4.07
C ALA A 23 11.51 -3.20 2.89
N ILE A 24 12.59 -2.46 3.14
CA ILE A 24 13.33 -1.68 2.14
C ILE A 24 13.95 -2.59 1.10
N VAL A 25 14.68 -3.63 1.52
CA VAL A 25 15.36 -4.57 0.61
C VAL A 25 14.34 -5.20 -0.34
N TRP A 26 13.22 -5.69 0.20
CA TRP A 26 12.19 -6.31 -0.65
C TRP A 26 11.50 -5.31 -1.59
N ASN A 27 11.23 -4.09 -1.13
CA ASN A 27 10.66 -3.04 -1.98
C ASN A 27 11.62 -2.65 -3.12
N ILE A 28 12.93 -2.63 -2.87
CA ILE A 28 13.94 -2.40 -3.92
C ILE A 28 13.97 -3.56 -4.92
N VAL A 29 13.99 -4.81 -4.44
CA VAL A 29 13.96 -6.01 -5.29
C VAL A 29 12.74 -6.00 -6.22
N THR A 30 11.56 -5.78 -5.65
CA THR A 30 10.31 -5.75 -6.41
C THR A 30 10.23 -4.55 -7.36
N TRP A 31 10.77 -3.39 -6.96
CA TRP A 31 10.89 -2.23 -7.83
C TRP A 31 11.82 -2.47 -9.02
N ILE A 32 12.99 -3.07 -8.82
CA ILE A 32 13.94 -3.44 -9.89
C ILE A 32 13.27 -4.43 -10.85
N ALA A 33 12.56 -5.42 -10.31
CA ALA A 33 11.81 -6.40 -11.10
C ALA A 33 10.55 -5.82 -11.79
N GLY A 34 10.15 -4.59 -11.44
CA GLY A 34 8.92 -3.95 -11.96
C GLY A 34 7.64 -4.65 -11.52
N ILE A 35 7.69 -5.36 -10.38
CA ILE A 35 6.57 -6.09 -9.78
C ILE A 35 5.85 -5.15 -8.82
N PRO A 36 4.56 -4.85 -9.04
CA PRO A 36 3.75 -4.08 -8.10
C PRO A 36 3.61 -4.81 -6.76
N SER A 37 4.39 -4.37 -5.77
CA SER A 37 4.36 -4.87 -4.41
C SER A 37 3.74 -3.84 -3.45
N SER A 38 3.23 -4.33 -2.32
CA SER A 38 2.67 -3.52 -1.26
C SER A 38 3.73 -3.25 -0.19
N SER A 39 4.17 -2.00 -0.08
CA SER A 39 5.07 -1.56 1.00
C SER A 39 4.47 -1.80 2.39
N SER A 40 3.13 -1.76 2.48
CA SER A 40 2.41 -2.07 3.71
C SER A 40 2.61 -3.52 4.13
N HIS A 41 2.48 -4.46 3.19
CA HIS A 41 2.76 -5.89 3.46
C HIS A 41 4.22 -6.12 3.83
N ALA A 42 5.14 -5.46 3.13
CA ALA A 42 6.56 -5.60 3.40
C ALA A 42 6.93 -5.12 4.81
N LEU A 43 6.31 -4.04 5.26
CA LEU A 43 6.51 -3.50 6.60
C LEU A 43 5.92 -4.40 7.70
N ILE A 44 4.72 -4.95 7.46
CA ILE A 44 4.07 -5.88 8.40
C ILE A 44 4.89 -7.16 8.50
N GLY A 45 5.28 -7.75 7.37
CA GLY A 45 6.12 -8.94 7.34
C GLY A 45 7.46 -8.71 8.03
N GLY A 46 8.10 -7.56 7.78
CA GLY A 46 9.32 -7.16 8.49
C GLY A 46 9.14 -7.07 10.01
N LEU A 47 8.08 -6.39 10.49
CA LEU A 47 7.79 -6.28 11.92
C LEU A 47 7.52 -7.65 12.57
N VAL A 48 6.73 -8.50 11.90
CA VAL A 48 6.45 -9.86 12.37
C VAL A 48 7.74 -10.69 12.41
N GLY A 49 8.56 -10.64 11.35
CA GLY A 49 9.82 -11.38 11.27
C GLY A 49 10.81 -11.01 12.37
N ALA A 50 11.09 -9.71 12.54
CA ALA A 50 11.97 -9.24 13.61
C ALA A 50 11.39 -9.50 15.02
N GLY A 51 10.08 -9.31 15.20
CA GLY A 51 9.41 -9.58 16.48
C GLY A 51 9.49 -11.05 16.90
N VAL A 52 9.23 -11.95 15.96
CA VAL A 52 9.35 -13.40 16.17
C VAL A 52 10.79 -13.81 16.42
N ALA A 53 11.75 -13.26 15.69
CA ALA A 53 13.17 -13.53 15.92
C ALA A 53 13.66 -13.10 17.31
N LYS A 54 13.06 -12.05 17.88
CA LYS A 54 13.40 -11.57 19.23
C LYS A 54 12.72 -12.34 20.35
N ALA A 55 11.41 -12.55 20.26
CA ALA A 55 10.58 -12.99 21.39
C ALA A 55 9.64 -14.16 21.04
N GLY A 56 9.85 -14.81 19.89
CA GLY A 56 9.02 -15.91 19.41
C GLY A 56 7.62 -15.48 18.97
N PHE A 57 6.76 -16.46 18.70
CA PHE A 57 5.38 -16.21 18.22
C PHE A 57 4.50 -15.45 19.23
N GLY A 58 4.88 -15.42 20.51
CA GLY A 58 4.19 -14.64 21.55
C GLY A 58 4.29 -13.12 21.37
N ALA A 59 5.22 -12.64 20.54
CA ALA A 59 5.37 -11.21 20.25
C ALA A 59 4.26 -10.64 19.34
N ILE A 60 3.51 -11.51 18.66
CA ILE A 60 2.54 -11.11 17.63
C ILE A 60 1.19 -10.77 18.27
N VAL A 61 0.68 -9.58 17.96
CA VAL A 61 -0.69 -9.17 18.29
C VAL A 61 -1.63 -9.73 17.21
N TRP A 62 -2.06 -10.97 17.37
CA TRP A 62 -2.89 -11.70 16.38
C TRP A 62 -4.17 -10.97 15.99
N SER A 63 -4.80 -10.26 16.92
CA SER A 63 -6.03 -9.51 16.68
C SER A 63 -5.84 -8.35 15.69
N GLY A 64 -4.72 -7.63 15.78
CA GLY A 64 -4.44 -6.53 14.87
C GLY A 64 -3.73 -6.97 13.58
N LEU A 65 -2.91 -8.03 13.63
CA LEU A 65 -2.39 -8.68 12.43
C LEU A 65 -3.54 -9.22 11.56
N GLY A 66 -4.51 -9.92 12.15
CA GLY A 66 -5.67 -10.48 11.44
C GLY A 66 -6.51 -9.40 10.74
N LYS A 67 -6.82 -8.30 11.43
CA LYS A 67 -7.52 -7.15 10.83
C LYS A 67 -6.75 -6.57 9.65
N THR A 68 -5.44 -6.45 9.79
CA THR A 68 -4.59 -5.88 8.74
C THR A 68 -4.49 -6.81 7.52
N VAL A 69 -4.28 -8.11 7.74
CA VAL A 69 -4.25 -9.11 6.66
C VAL A 69 -5.60 -9.15 5.93
N ALA A 70 -6.73 -9.16 6.67
CA ALA A 70 -8.06 -9.11 6.08
C ALA A 70 -8.25 -7.86 5.21
N ALA A 71 -7.85 -6.68 5.71
CA ALA A 71 -7.93 -5.44 4.98
C ALA A 71 -7.14 -5.47 3.66
N ILE A 72 -6.01 -6.18 3.62
CA ILE A 72 -5.15 -6.25 2.44
C ILE A 72 -5.71 -7.20 1.37
N VAL A 73 -6.50 -8.20 1.77
CA VAL A 73 -7.26 -9.07 0.86
C VAL A 73 -8.54 -8.38 0.38
N LEU A 74 -9.21 -7.62 1.25
CA LEU A 74 -10.46 -6.93 0.93
C LEU A 74 -10.26 -5.70 0.06
N SER A 75 -9.17 -4.95 0.24
CA SER A 75 -8.93 -3.69 -0.49
C SER A 75 -8.86 -3.82 -2.03
N PRO A 76 -8.24 -4.86 -2.64
CA PRO A 76 -8.34 -5.05 -4.09
C PRO A 76 -9.76 -5.37 -4.53
N ALA A 77 -10.52 -6.13 -3.73
CA ALA A 77 -11.91 -6.46 -4.07
C ALA A 77 -12.82 -5.23 -4.02
N THR A 78 -12.68 -4.37 -3.00
CA THR A 78 -13.43 -3.11 -2.93
C THR A 78 -13.05 -2.17 -4.06
N GLY A 79 -11.74 -2.05 -4.37
CA GLY A 79 -11.28 -1.27 -5.51
C GLY A 79 -11.87 -1.78 -6.83
N PHE A 80 -11.85 -3.10 -7.05
CA PHE A 80 -12.43 -3.76 -8.23
C PHE A 80 -13.92 -3.47 -8.39
N VAL A 81 -14.71 -3.68 -7.33
CA VAL A 81 -16.16 -3.46 -7.35
C VAL A 81 -16.51 -1.99 -7.56
N LEU A 82 -15.86 -1.08 -6.82
CA LEU A 82 -16.13 0.35 -6.96
C LEU A 82 -15.77 0.86 -8.35
N ALA A 83 -14.66 0.40 -8.91
CA ALA A 83 -14.26 0.82 -10.25
C ALA A 83 -15.21 0.27 -11.34
N LEU A 84 -15.70 -0.96 -11.18
CA LEU A 84 -16.77 -1.52 -12.04
C LEU A 84 -18.04 -0.68 -12.00
N LEU A 85 -18.51 -0.33 -10.81
CA LEU A 85 -19.71 0.49 -10.62
C LEU A 85 -19.52 1.89 -11.21
N LEU A 86 -18.35 2.50 -11.02
CA LEU A 86 -18.04 3.80 -11.59
C LEU A 86 -18.02 3.77 -13.12
N VAL A 87 -17.44 2.73 -13.73
CA VAL A 87 -17.51 2.57 -15.19
C VAL A 87 -18.95 2.47 -15.65
N LEU A 88 -19.79 1.67 -14.98
CA LEU A 88 -21.20 1.54 -15.32
C LEU A 88 -21.91 2.91 -15.25
N VAL A 89 -21.78 3.62 -14.14
CA VAL A 89 -22.42 4.94 -13.93
C VAL A 89 -21.94 5.94 -14.99
N VAL A 90 -20.63 6.05 -15.19
CA VAL A 90 -20.07 7.01 -16.15
C VAL A 90 -20.47 6.65 -17.59
N SER A 91 -20.47 5.38 -17.96
CA SER A 91 -20.90 4.95 -19.30
C SER A 91 -22.36 5.30 -19.57
N TRP A 92 -23.24 5.18 -18.58
CA TRP A 92 -24.63 5.61 -18.71
C TRP A 92 -24.79 7.13 -18.80
N LEU A 93 -24.07 7.89 -17.96
CA LEU A 93 -24.14 9.36 -17.98
C LEU A 93 -23.65 9.97 -19.30
N PHE A 94 -22.66 9.34 -19.93
CA PHE A 94 -22.05 9.83 -21.17
C PHE A 94 -22.52 9.08 -22.42
N VAL A 95 -23.57 8.25 -22.34
CA VAL A 95 -24.05 7.42 -23.46
C VAL A 95 -24.43 8.22 -24.71
N ARG A 96 -24.84 9.48 -24.53
CA ARG A 96 -25.23 10.39 -25.63
C ARG A 96 -24.10 11.26 -26.17
N GLN A 97 -22.90 11.16 -25.59
CA GLN A 97 -21.74 11.98 -25.96
C GLN A 97 -20.86 11.28 -26.98
N THR A 98 -20.17 12.04 -27.83
CA THR A 98 -19.22 11.46 -28.79
C THR A 98 -17.96 10.98 -28.07
N PRO A 99 -17.27 9.93 -28.58
CA PRO A 99 -16.04 9.44 -27.96
C PRO A 99 -14.96 10.53 -27.77
N PHE A 100 -14.90 11.50 -28.70
CA PHE A 100 -13.97 12.63 -28.62
C PHE A 100 -14.28 13.59 -27.46
N ALA A 101 -15.56 13.92 -27.27
CA ALA A 101 -16.00 14.77 -26.17
C ALA A 101 -15.71 14.10 -24.81
N VAL A 102 -16.02 12.81 -24.69
CA VAL A 102 -15.71 12.00 -23.49
C VAL A 102 -14.22 12.02 -23.20
N ASP A 103 -13.37 11.73 -24.18
CA ASP A 103 -11.92 11.69 -23.99
C ASP A 103 -11.36 13.05 -23.51
N SER A 104 -11.81 14.15 -24.11
CA SER A 104 -11.37 15.50 -23.75
C SER A 104 -11.81 15.90 -22.34
N THR A 105 -13.04 15.60 -21.94
CA THR A 105 -13.52 15.84 -20.57
C THR A 105 -12.74 15.01 -19.55
N PHE A 106 -12.56 13.72 -19.81
CA PHE A 106 -11.90 12.83 -18.85
C PHE A 106 -10.41 13.05 -18.73
N ARG A 107 -9.71 13.61 -19.73
CA ARG A 107 -8.32 14.06 -19.54
C ARG A 107 -8.20 15.10 -18.44
N VAL A 108 -9.15 16.02 -18.35
CA VAL A 108 -9.17 17.05 -17.29
C VAL A 108 -9.61 16.45 -15.96
N LEU A 109 -10.72 15.69 -15.94
CA LEU A 109 -11.22 15.06 -14.72
C LEU A 109 -10.23 14.07 -14.11
N GLN A 110 -9.42 13.39 -14.94
CA GLN A 110 -8.41 12.46 -14.47
C GLN A 110 -7.34 13.15 -13.62
N PHE A 111 -6.99 14.42 -13.90
CA PHE A 111 -6.07 15.15 -13.01
C PHE A 111 -6.64 15.28 -11.60
N PHE A 112 -7.94 15.57 -11.47
CA PHE A 112 -8.59 15.66 -10.16
C PHE A 112 -8.65 14.30 -9.46
N SER A 113 -9.01 13.22 -10.17
CA SER A 113 -9.01 11.88 -9.56
C SER A 113 -7.62 11.42 -9.16
N ALA A 114 -6.61 11.69 -9.97
CA ALA A 114 -5.21 11.38 -9.66
C ALA A 114 -4.72 12.16 -8.44
N SER A 115 -5.08 13.45 -8.32
CA SER A 115 -4.79 14.25 -7.11
C SER A 115 -5.46 13.69 -5.87
N LEU A 116 -6.74 13.31 -5.95
CA LEU A 116 -7.47 12.71 -4.83
C LEU A 116 -6.87 11.36 -4.42
N TYR A 117 -6.53 10.51 -5.40
CA TYR A 117 -5.85 9.24 -5.14
C TYR A 117 -4.48 9.46 -4.51
N SER A 118 -3.71 10.43 -4.99
CA SER A 118 -2.39 10.81 -4.43
C SER A 118 -2.52 11.30 -2.98
N LEU A 119 -3.54 12.11 -2.68
CA LEU A 119 -3.83 12.55 -1.31
C LEU A 119 -4.19 11.36 -0.41
N GLY A 120 -5.09 10.49 -0.86
CA GLY A 120 -5.46 9.25 -0.14
C GLY A 120 -4.26 8.33 0.08
N HIS A 121 -3.37 8.22 -0.91
CA HIS A 121 -2.11 7.48 -0.83
C HIS A 121 -1.21 8.08 0.26
N GLY A 122 -0.98 9.39 0.25
CA GLY A 122 -0.21 10.09 1.28
C GLY A 122 -0.81 9.93 2.67
N GLY A 123 -2.13 10.08 2.81
CA GLY A 123 -2.85 9.91 4.07
C GLY A 123 -2.71 8.50 4.65
N ASN A 124 -2.76 7.46 3.82
CA ASN A 124 -2.72 6.08 4.30
C ASN A 124 -1.29 5.54 4.48
N ASP A 125 -0.36 5.85 3.59
CA ASP A 125 1.00 5.31 3.64
C ASP A 125 1.89 6.06 4.61
N ALA A 126 1.78 7.39 4.70
CA ALA A 126 2.60 8.16 5.61
C ALA A 126 2.29 7.83 7.09
N GLN A 127 1.03 7.47 7.41
CA GLN A 127 0.63 6.99 8.74
C GLN A 127 1.40 5.74 9.20
N LYS A 128 1.84 4.88 8.27
CA LYS A 128 2.54 3.64 8.60
C LYS A 128 3.94 3.96 9.13
N THR A 129 4.67 4.81 8.40
CA THR A 129 6.01 5.28 8.79
C THR A 129 5.95 6.15 10.05
N MET A 130 4.97 7.07 10.13
CA MET A 130 4.73 7.88 11.33
C MET A 130 4.48 6.99 12.56
N GLY A 131 3.70 5.92 12.41
CA GLY A 131 3.40 4.98 13.48
C GLY A 131 4.62 4.23 13.99
N ILE A 132 5.56 3.85 13.12
CA ILE A 132 6.82 3.19 13.54
C ILE A 132 7.73 4.15 14.29
N ILE A 133 7.92 5.37 13.75
CA ILE A 133 8.75 6.38 14.40
C ILE A 133 8.15 6.76 15.76
N ALA A 134 6.84 6.98 15.84
CA ALA A 134 6.17 7.31 17.08
C ALA A 134 6.30 6.19 18.13
N VAL A 135 6.18 4.91 17.74
CA VAL A 135 6.39 3.80 18.67
C VAL A 135 7.84 3.71 19.13
N LEU A 136 8.82 3.95 18.25
CA LEU A 136 10.23 3.99 18.64
C LEU A 136 10.49 5.09 19.67
N LEU A 137 10.02 6.31 19.39
CA LEU A 137 10.18 7.44 20.30
C LEU A 137 9.48 7.17 21.65
N TYR A 138 8.31 6.53 21.62
CA TYR A 138 7.57 6.16 22.82
C TYR A 138 8.30 5.09 23.63
N SER A 139 8.82 4.04 22.98
CA SER A 139 9.53 2.95 23.68
C SER A 139 10.88 3.39 24.25
N GLN A 140 11.45 4.48 23.74
CA GLN A 140 12.66 5.12 24.29
C GLN A 140 12.36 6.21 25.33
N GLY A 141 11.09 6.43 25.70
CA GLY A 141 10.70 7.45 26.69
C GLY A 141 10.79 8.90 26.20
N MET A 142 10.97 9.13 24.89
CA MET A 142 11.17 10.46 24.30
C MET A 142 9.87 11.25 24.08
N LEU A 143 8.70 10.61 24.18
CA LEU A 143 7.37 11.24 24.00
C LEU A 143 6.66 11.58 25.32
N GLY A 144 7.25 11.25 26.47
CA GLY A 144 6.60 11.38 27.78
C GLY A 144 5.57 10.28 28.04
N THR A 145 4.54 10.57 28.86
CA THR A 145 3.55 9.59 29.35
C THR A 145 2.47 9.26 28.31
N SER A 146 2.16 10.18 27.40
CA SER A 146 1.09 10.04 26.40
C SER A 146 1.63 9.67 25.03
N PHE A 147 0.97 8.71 24.37
CA PHE A 147 1.33 8.33 23.00
C PHE A 147 0.69 9.29 21.98
N TYR A 148 1.50 10.03 21.24
CA TYR A 148 1.07 10.88 20.13
C TYR A 148 2.12 10.88 19.00
N VAL A 149 1.73 11.36 17.82
CA VAL A 149 2.64 11.53 16.67
C VAL A 149 3.07 13.00 16.59
N PRO A 150 4.36 13.34 16.81
CA PRO A 150 4.81 14.72 16.71
C PRO A 150 4.68 15.29 15.30
N LEU A 151 4.42 16.61 15.20
CA LEU A 151 4.27 17.28 13.91
C LEU A 151 5.50 17.15 13.02
N TRP A 152 6.72 17.19 13.59
CA TRP A 152 7.94 17.00 12.80
C TRP A 152 8.01 15.60 12.16
N VAL A 153 7.50 14.55 12.84
CA VAL A 153 7.41 13.20 12.27
C VAL A 153 6.42 13.21 11.10
N VAL A 154 5.31 13.92 11.25
CA VAL A 154 4.31 14.05 10.18
C VAL A 154 4.93 14.72 8.95
N LEU A 155 5.58 15.87 9.13
CA LEU A 155 6.16 16.65 8.03
C LEU A 155 7.31 15.91 7.35
N THR A 156 8.17 15.23 8.10
CA THR A 156 9.29 14.45 7.55
C THR A 156 8.80 13.24 6.75
N CYS A 157 7.83 12.49 7.27
CA CYS A 157 7.26 11.33 6.56
C CYS A 157 6.57 11.76 5.25
N GLN A 158 5.77 12.83 5.29
CA GLN A 158 5.09 13.32 4.09
C GLN A 158 6.07 13.86 3.05
N SER A 159 7.08 14.63 3.48
CA SER A 159 8.10 15.16 2.57
C SER A 159 8.93 14.05 1.93
N ALA A 160 9.33 13.04 2.70
CA ALA A 160 10.06 11.89 2.18
C ALA A 160 9.23 11.07 1.18
N LEU A 161 7.93 10.88 1.44
CA LEU A 161 7.02 10.19 0.53
C LEU A 161 6.81 10.98 -0.77
N ALA A 162 6.64 12.31 -0.68
CA ALA A 162 6.49 13.18 -1.84
C ALA A 162 7.76 13.18 -2.72
N LEU A 163 8.93 13.34 -2.10
CA LEU A 163 10.22 13.27 -2.80
C LEU A 163 10.45 11.90 -3.43
N GLY A 164 10.16 10.81 -2.72
CA GLY A 164 10.28 9.45 -3.26
C GLY A 164 9.37 9.21 -4.48
N THR A 165 8.16 9.77 -4.46
CA THR A 165 7.21 9.69 -5.59
C THR A 165 7.68 10.51 -6.79
N LEU A 166 8.30 11.67 -6.56
CA LEU A 166 8.89 12.52 -7.61
C LEU A 166 10.11 11.86 -8.27
N LEU A 167 10.94 11.17 -7.50
CA LEU A 167 12.23 10.65 -7.96
C LEU A 167 12.15 9.26 -8.63
N GLY A 168 11.04 8.52 -8.51
CA GLY A 168 11.05 7.10 -8.88
C GLY A 168 9.70 6.44 -9.13
N GLY A 169 9.70 5.10 -9.10
CA GLY A 169 8.50 4.27 -9.29
C GLY A 169 8.13 3.93 -10.74
N TRP A 170 8.81 4.49 -11.74
CA TRP A 170 8.44 4.36 -13.16
C TRP A 170 8.23 2.93 -13.68
N ARG A 171 9.05 1.96 -13.24
CA ARG A 171 8.90 0.55 -13.64
C ARG A 171 7.58 -0.04 -13.17
N ILE A 172 7.19 0.25 -11.92
CA ILE A 172 5.93 -0.21 -11.34
C ILE A 172 4.76 0.51 -12.00
N VAL A 173 4.85 1.84 -12.17
CA VAL A 173 3.82 2.65 -12.85
C VAL A 173 3.58 2.12 -14.27
N HIS A 174 4.63 1.80 -15.01
CA HIS A 174 4.51 1.20 -16.34
C HIS A 174 3.79 -0.16 -16.29
N THR A 175 4.15 -1.05 -15.37
CA THR A 175 3.43 -2.34 -15.23
C THR A 175 1.95 -2.12 -14.91
N MET A 176 1.63 -1.21 -14.00
CA MET A 176 0.26 -0.93 -13.57
C MET A 176 -0.59 -0.28 -14.68
N GLY A 177 -0.04 0.72 -15.37
CA GLY A 177 -0.78 1.52 -16.36
C GLY A 177 -0.89 0.90 -17.75
N SER A 178 0.02 0.00 -18.14
CA SER A 178 0.06 -0.51 -19.52
C SER A 178 0.06 -2.03 -19.66
N LYS A 179 0.56 -2.76 -18.65
CA LYS A 179 0.69 -4.23 -18.75
C LYS A 179 -0.56 -4.98 -18.29
N ILE A 180 -1.28 -4.52 -17.25
CA ILE A 180 -2.45 -5.23 -16.73
C ILE A 180 -3.66 -5.09 -17.66
N THR A 181 -3.99 -3.84 -18.00
CA THR A 181 -5.02 -3.49 -18.97
C THR A 181 -4.61 -2.17 -19.65
N ARG A 182 -5.01 -1.94 -20.89
CA ARG A 182 -4.80 -0.62 -21.52
C ARG A 182 -5.93 0.32 -21.11
N LEU A 183 -5.57 1.36 -20.37
CA LEU A 183 -6.50 2.36 -19.86
C LEU A 183 -6.62 3.54 -20.84
N ASN A 184 -7.85 4.00 -21.09
CA ASN A 184 -8.13 5.32 -21.63
C ASN A 184 -8.37 6.33 -20.48
N PRO A 185 -8.49 7.65 -20.73
CA PRO A 185 -8.64 8.65 -19.66
C PRO A 185 -9.88 8.42 -18.77
N MET A 186 -11.03 8.06 -19.35
CA MET A 186 -12.24 7.74 -18.59
C MET A 186 -12.03 6.54 -17.64
N GLN A 187 -11.35 5.51 -18.13
CA GLN A 187 -11.01 4.32 -17.36
C GLN A 187 -10.01 4.63 -16.25
N GLY A 188 -8.99 5.46 -16.54
CA GLY A 188 -8.06 5.98 -15.54
C GLY A 188 -8.79 6.71 -14.43
N PHE A 189 -9.69 7.64 -14.79
CA PHE A 189 -10.53 8.36 -13.84
C PHE A 189 -11.37 7.42 -12.94
N CYS A 190 -12.02 6.40 -13.53
CA CYS A 190 -12.83 5.45 -12.75
C CYS A 190 -11.97 4.61 -11.80
N ALA A 191 -10.79 4.16 -12.25
CA ALA A 191 -9.88 3.36 -11.42
C ALA A 191 -9.31 4.19 -10.26
N GLU A 192 -8.83 5.40 -10.53
CA GLU A 192 -8.28 6.32 -9.54
C GLU A 192 -9.34 6.78 -8.54
N THR A 193 -10.55 7.09 -9.00
CA THR A 193 -11.66 7.50 -8.12
C THR A 193 -12.12 6.36 -7.23
N GLY A 194 -12.31 5.15 -7.78
CA GLY A 194 -12.67 3.96 -7.00
C GLY A 194 -11.58 3.59 -5.98
N GLY A 195 -10.32 3.74 -6.38
CA GLY A 195 -9.18 3.60 -5.49
C GLY A 195 -9.18 4.65 -4.38
N ALA A 196 -9.39 5.92 -4.72
CA ALA A 196 -9.40 7.03 -3.77
C ALA A 196 -10.52 6.85 -2.74
N ILE A 197 -11.74 6.53 -3.17
CA ILE A 197 -12.88 6.24 -2.28
C ILE A 197 -12.50 5.12 -1.31
N THR A 198 -11.91 4.02 -1.80
CA THR A 198 -11.46 2.91 -0.95
C THR A 198 -10.43 3.37 0.07
N LEU A 199 -9.44 4.16 -0.33
CA LEU A 199 -8.38 4.64 0.55
C LEU A 199 -8.90 5.62 1.61
N PHE A 200 -9.77 6.55 1.25
CA PHE A 200 -10.38 7.48 2.20
C PHE A 200 -11.28 6.75 3.18
N ALA A 201 -12.12 5.81 2.70
CA ALA A 201 -12.96 4.99 3.57
C ALA A 201 -12.12 4.18 4.56
N ALA A 202 -11.06 3.51 4.09
CA ALA A 202 -10.17 2.75 4.97
C ALA A 202 -9.46 3.64 5.99
N THR A 203 -8.99 4.82 5.57
CA THR A 203 -8.33 5.80 6.44
C THR A 203 -9.29 6.33 7.50
N TRP A 204 -10.55 6.60 7.14
CA TRP A 204 -11.59 7.03 8.08
C TRP A 204 -11.94 5.94 9.10
N LEU A 205 -11.98 4.67 8.67
CA LEU A 205 -12.15 3.52 9.55
C LEU A 205 -10.89 3.19 10.39
N GLY A 206 -9.79 3.92 10.19
CA GLY A 206 -8.52 3.68 10.89
C GLY A 206 -7.84 2.36 10.52
N VAL A 207 -8.21 1.76 9.37
CA VAL A 207 -7.68 0.47 8.93
C VAL A 207 -6.54 0.70 7.93
N PRO A 208 -5.32 0.21 8.21
CA PRO A 208 -4.23 0.28 7.26
C PRO A 208 -4.51 -0.64 6.08
N VAL A 209 -4.53 -0.08 4.87
CA VAL A 209 -4.76 -0.82 3.63
C VAL A 209 -3.57 -0.68 2.69
N SER A 210 -3.48 -1.59 1.72
CA SER A 210 -2.50 -1.49 0.65
C SER A 210 -3.03 -0.61 -0.48
N THR A 211 -2.37 0.51 -0.72
CA THR A 211 -2.62 1.38 -1.86
C THR A 211 -2.40 0.63 -3.17
N THR A 212 -1.27 -0.06 -3.32
CA THR A 212 -0.94 -0.88 -4.50
C THR A 212 -2.04 -1.90 -4.81
N HIS A 213 -2.51 -2.69 -3.82
CA HIS A 213 -3.54 -3.69 -4.09
C HIS A 213 -4.87 -3.04 -4.48
N THR A 214 -5.23 -1.97 -3.79
CA THR A 214 -6.48 -1.22 -4.04
C THR A 214 -6.54 -0.74 -5.48
N ILE A 215 -5.50 -0.07 -5.97
CA ILE A 215 -5.46 0.43 -7.34
C ILE A 215 -5.27 -0.70 -8.37
N THR A 216 -4.51 -1.76 -8.06
CA THR A 216 -4.46 -2.95 -8.93
C THR A 216 -5.85 -3.56 -9.10
N GLY A 217 -6.60 -3.72 -8.01
CA GLY A 217 -7.98 -4.22 -8.04
C GLY A 217 -8.87 -3.31 -8.88
N ALA A 218 -8.80 -1.99 -8.67
CA ALA A 218 -9.55 -1.03 -9.45
C ALA A 218 -9.22 -1.08 -10.96
N ILE A 219 -7.94 -1.15 -11.33
CA ILE A 219 -7.48 -1.27 -12.72
C ILE A 219 -8.01 -2.56 -13.37
N ILE A 220 -7.95 -3.68 -12.65
CA ILE A 220 -8.52 -4.96 -13.11
C ILE A 220 -10.04 -4.84 -13.27
N GLY A 221 -10.72 -4.16 -12.34
CA GLY A 221 -12.17 -3.93 -12.38
C GLY A 221 -12.59 -3.13 -13.60
N VAL A 222 -11.91 -2.02 -13.88
CA VAL A 222 -12.15 -1.21 -15.08
C VAL A 222 -11.88 -2.00 -16.37
N GLY A 223 -10.84 -2.83 -16.39
CA GLY A 223 -10.56 -3.72 -17.51
C GLY A 223 -11.69 -4.73 -17.74
N ALA A 224 -12.14 -5.39 -16.67
CA ALA A 224 -13.22 -6.38 -16.70
C ALA A 224 -14.57 -5.76 -17.11
N ALA A 225 -14.85 -4.51 -16.70
CA ALA A 225 -16.06 -3.77 -17.04
C ALA A 225 -16.28 -3.64 -18.56
N ARG A 226 -15.19 -3.50 -19.32
CA ARG A 226 -15.24 -3.45 -20.79
C ARG A 226 -15.39 -4.84 -21.38
N ARG A 227 -14.49 -5.74 -21.01
CA ARG A 227 -14.50 -7.17 -21.40
C ARG A 227 -13.52 -7.92 -20.51
N ILE A 228 -13.89 -9.12 -20.09
CA ILE A 228 -13.01 -9.99 -19.26
C ILE A 228 -11.67 -10.27 -19.97
N SER A 229 -11.66 -10.38 -21.29
CA SER A 229 -10.46 -10.61 -22.10
C SER A 229 -9.54 -9.38 -22.27
N ALA A 230 -9.93 -8.20 -21.79
CA ALA A 230 -9.06 -7.02 -21.81
C ALA A 230 -8.00 -7.08 -20.70
N VAL A 231 -8.29 -7.81 -19.63
CA VAL A 231 -7.37 -8.03 -18.51
C VAL A 231 -6.36 -9.11 -18.90
N ARG A 232 -5.07 -8.81 -18.73
CA ARG A 232 -4.00 -9.80 -18.87
C ARG A 232 -3.89 -10.65 -17.61
N TRP A 233 -4.73 -11.68 -17.50
CA TRP A 233 -4.84 -12.53 -16.30
C TRP A 233 -3.54 -13.19 -15.87
N GLY A 234 -2.64 -13.55 -16.79
CA GLY A 234 -1.32 -14.07 -16.42
C GLY A 234 -0.48 -13.06 -15.64
N ILE A 235 -0.56 -11.76 -15.97
CA ILE A 235 0.15 -10.71 -15.25
C ILE A 235 -0.53 -10.44 -13.91
N ALA A 236 -1.87 -10.38 -13.88
CA ALA A 236 -2.62 -10.22 -12.64
C ALA A 236 -2.33 -11.37 -11.65
N GLY A 237 -2.27 -12.61 -12.13
CA GLY A 237 -1.90 -13.79 -11.32
C GLY A 237 -0.47 -13.68 -10.76
N ASN A 238 0.51 -13.31 -11.58
CA ASN A 238 1.89 -13.09 -11.12
C ASN A 238 1.99 -12.01 -10.03
N ILE A 239 1.17 -10.96 -10.14
CA ILE A 239 1.08 -9.91 -9.12
C ILE A 239 0.53 -10.47 -7.80
N VAL A 240 -0.55 -11.25 -7.84
CA VAL A 240 -1.12 -11.89 -6.65
C VAL A 240 -0.12 -12.86 -6.00
N VAL A 241 0.61 -13.65 -6.79
CA VAL A 241 1.68 -14.51 -6.27
C VAL A 241 2.74 -13.68 -5.56
N ALA A 242 3.19 -12.58 -6.17
CA ALA A 242 4.15 -11.68 -5.54
C ALA A 242 3.63 -11.10 -4.22
N TRP A 243 2.32 -10.79 -4.13
CA TRP A 243 1.72 -10.30 -2.88
C TRP A 243 1.77 -11.33 -1.76
N VAL A 244 1.51 -12.61 -2.06
CA VAL A 244 1.60 -13.70 -1.10
C VAL A 244 3.05 -13.92 -0.66
N VAL A 245 4.01 -13.82 -1.59
CA VAL A 245 5.45 -14.01 -1.31
C VAL A 245 6.06 -12.85 -0.51
N THR A 246 5.54 -11.63 -0.64
CA THR A 246 6.07 -10.44 0.03
C THR A 246 6.17 -10.59 1.54
N LEU A 247 5.12 -11.11 2.19
CA LEU A 247 5.08 -11.25 3.65
C LEU A 247 6.15 -12.23 4.18
N PRO A 248 6.24 -13.49 3.71
CA PRO A 248 7.28 -14.41 4.16
C PRO A 248 8.68 -13.95 3.75
N ALA A 249 8.87 -13.37 2.56
CA ALA A 249 10.17 -12.88 2.14
C ALA A 249 10.69 -11.76 3.05
N THR A 250 9.84 -10.76 3.37
CA THR A 250 10.21 -9.65 4.24
C THR A 250 10.39 -10.09 5.69
N ALA A 251 9.58 -11.03 6.17
CA ALA A 251 9.74 -11.63 7.48
C ALA A 251 11.08 -12.38 7.59
N ALA A 252 11.46 -13.17 6.59
CA ALA A 252 12.73 -13.89 6.56
C ALA A 252 13.94 -12.94 6.54
N ILE A 253 13.95 -11.95 5.64
CA ILE A 253 15.04 -10.96 5.57
C ILE A 253 15.17 -10.21 6.90
N SER A 254 14.04 -9.83 7.50
CA SER A 254 14.03 -9.10 8.76
C SER A 254 14.52 -9.95 9.94
N ALA A 255 14.07 -11.21 10.03
CA ALA A 255 14.55 -12.15 11.04
C ALA A 255 16.06 -12.38 10.92
N LEU A 256 16.58 -12.60 9.71
CA LEU A 256 18.02 -12.75 9.45
C LEU A 256 18.80 -11.49 9.84
N THR A 257 18.28 -10.30 9.52
CA THR A 257 18.90 -9.02 9.90
C THR A 257 18.95 -8.87 11.42
N TYR A 258 17.87 -9.24 12.13
CA TYR A 258 17.84 -9.20 13.59
C TYR A 258 18.85 -10.18 14.21
N LEU A 259 18.91 -11.42 13.71
CA LEU A 259 19.87 -12.42 14.18
C LEU A 259 21.31 -11.95 13.98
N ALA A 260 21.63 -11.40 12.81
CA ALA A 260 22.96 -10.85 12.54
C ALA A 260 23.34 -9.74 13.52
N LEU A 261 22.42 -8.83 13.85
CA LEU A 261 22.65 -7.78 14.84
C LEU A 261 22.79 -8.32 16.26
N SER A 262 22.10 -9.41 16.59
CA SER A 262 22.21 -10.05 17.90
C SER A 262 23.55 -10.77 18.10
N LEU A 263 24.15 -11.29 17.02
CA LEU A 263 25.47 -11.94 17.03
C LEU A 263 26.62 -10.92 17.06
N ALA A 264 26.37 -9.69 16.61
CA ALA A 264 27.36 -8.60 16.60
C ALA A 264 27.44 -7.83 17.93
N ARG A 265 26.70 -8.26 18.96
CA ARG A 265 26.71 -7.71 20.32
C ARG A 265 27.36 -8.70 21.27
#